data_AF-E3TDH2-F1
#
_entry.id   AF-E3TDH2-F1
#
_cell.length_a   1.000
_cell.length_b   1.000
_cell.length_c   1.000
_cell.angle_alpha   90.00
_cell.angle_beta   90.00
_cell.angle_gamma   90.00
#
_symmetry.space_group_name_H-M   'P 1'
#
loop_
_entity.id
_entity.type
_entity.pdbx_description
1 polymer ?
#
loop_
_entity_poly.entity_id
_entity_poly.type
_entity_poly.pdbx_seq_one_letter_code
_entity_poly.pdbx_strand_id
1 'polypeptide(L)'
;MSNPLRGEVIRLYKNLLYLGREYPKGSVYFRERLKSAFLKNRDVTDPEKIQKLIHRGEFVIKELEALYFLRKYRAMKKRYYEPEHWCYHVYTIVKCYIQ
;
A
#
# COMPACT_ATOMS: atom_id res chain seq x y z
N MET A 1 -12.83 27.55 -18.95
CA MET A 1 -12.81 26.16 -19.48
C MET A 1 -12.49 25.22 -18.33
N SER A 2 -13.35 24.26 -18.01
CA SER A 2 -13.05 23.24 -17.00
C SER A 2 -11.95 22.32 -17.51
N ASN A 3 -10.89 22.13 -16.72
CA ASN A 3 -9.81 21.22 -17.09
C ASN A 3 -10.36 19.77 -17.01
N PRO A 4 -10.52 19.04 -18.12
CA PRO A 4 -11.22 17.76 -18.15
C PRO A 4 -10.58 16.72 -17.22
N LEU A 5 -9.25 16.81 -17.02
CA LEU A 5 -8.47 15.91 -16.17
C LEU A 5 -8.65 16.17 -14.67
N ARG A 6 -9.20 17.33 -14.28
CA ARG A 6 -9.35 17.70 -12.85
C ARG A 6 -10.28 16.73 -12.12
N GLY A 7 -11.32 16.23 -12.79
CA GLY A 7 -12.25 15.25 -12.21
C GLY A 7 -11.55 13.94 -11.87
N GLU A 8 -10.69 13.45 -12.76
CA GLU A 8 -9.92 12.21 -12.56
C GLU A 8 -8.93 12.33 -11.41
N VAL A 9 -8.22 13.45 -11.32
CA VAL A 9 -7.29 13.73 -10.22
C VAL A 9 -8.01 13.73 -8.87
N ILE A 10 -9.21 14.32 -8.79
CA ILE A 10 -10.01 14.33 -7.56
C ILE A 10 -10.48 12.91 -7.21
N ARG A 11 -10.91 12.13 -8.20
CA ARG A 11 -11.31 10.72 -8.01
C ARG A 11 -10.14 9.90 -7.46
N LEU A 12 -8.97 10.04 -8.08
CA LEU A 12 -7.74 9.39 -7.65
C LEU A 12 -7.38 9.75 -6.19
N TYR A 13 -7.45 11.03 -5.84
CA TYR A 13 -7.17 11.51 -4.48
C TYR A 13 -8.12 10.88 -3.44
N LYS A 14 -9.42 10.83 -3.74
CA LYS A 14 -10.43 10.22 -2.84
C LYS A 14 -10.19 8.72 -2.67
N ASN A 15 -9.90 8.01 -3.76
CA ASN A 15 -9.64 6.57 -3.73
C ASN A 15 -8.40 6.23 -2.89
N LEU A 16 -7.30 6.95 -3.10
CA LEU A 16 -6.08 6.76 -2.31
C LEU A 16 -6.32 7.07 -0.83
N LEU A 17 -7.08 8.12 -0.51
CA LEU A 17 -7.40 8.46 0.88
C LEU A 17 -8.22 7.37 1.58
N TYR A 18 -9.11 6.71 0.84
CA TYR A 18 -9.89 5.58 1.36
C TYR A 18 -9.00 4.37 1.65
N LEU A 19 -8.19 3.96 0.68
CA LEU A 19 -7.27 2.81 0.81
C LEU A 19 -6.19 3.03 1.88
N GLY A 20 -5.72 4.28 2.01
CA GLY A 20 -4.71 4.67 2.98
C GLY A 20 -5.15 4.58 4.45
N ARG A 21 -6.44 4.36 4.76
CA ARG A 21 -6.93 4.23 6.14
C ARG A 21 -6.37 3.01 6.85
N GLU A 22 -6.15 1.93 6.09
CA GLU A 22 -5.66 0.65 6.62
C GLU A 22 -4.14 0.50 6.56
N TYR A 23 -3.44 1.60 6.26
CA TYR A 23 -1.99 1.58 6.16
C TYR A 23 -1.35 1.24 7.52
N PRO A 24 -0.34 0.34 7.59
CA PRO A 24 0.19 -0.17 8.85
C PRO A 24 0.81 0.90 9.76
N LYS A 25 1.29 2.02 9.20
CA LYS A 25 1.82 3.16 9.96
C LYS A 25 0.75 4.18 10.38
N GLY A 26 -0.52 3.90 10.11
CA GLY A 26 -1.66 4.76 10.40
C GLY A 26 -2.05 5.69 9.25
N SER A 27 -3.30 6.15 9.31
CA SER A 27 -3.94 6.97 8.27
C SER A 27 -3.36 8.39 8.17
N VAL A 28 -2.92 8.98 9.29
CA VAL A 28 -2.34 10.33 9.34
C VAL A 28 -1.02 10.37 8.57
N TYR A 29 -0.13 9.40 8.83
CA TYR A 29 1.16 9.29 8.14
C TYR A 29 0.99 9.22 6.62
N PHE A 30 0.05 8.38 6.16
CA PHE A 30 -0.23 8.25 4.73
C PHE A 30 -0.81 9.53 4.13
N ARG A 31 -1.77 10.15 4.83
CA ARG A 31 -2.45 11.38 4.38
C ARG A 31 -1.48 12.54 4.21
N GLU A 32 -0.52 12.72 5.12
CA GLU A 32 0.49 13.78 5.04
C GLU A 32 1.42 13.60 3.83
N ARG A 33 1.87 12.36 3.59
CA ARG A 33 2.71 12.01 2.43
C ARG A 33 1.97 12.21 1.12
N LEU A 34 0.71 11.77 1.08
CA LEU A 34 -0.14 11.95 -0.08
C LEU A 34 -0.37 13.45 -0.35
N LYS A 35 -0.76 14.23 0.67
CA LYS A 35 -0.94 15.68 0.52
C LYS A 35 0.34 16.34 0.00
N SER A 36 1.50 15.98 0.55
CA SER A 36 2.79 16.52 0.10
C SER A 36 3.10 16.16 -1.36
N ALA A 37 2.77 14.95 -1.80
CA ALA A 37 2.98 14.53 -3.19
C ALA A 37 2.10 15.31 -4.18
N PHE A 38 0.83 15.56 -3.83
CA PHE A 38 -0.07 16.38 -4.66
C PHE A 38 0.32 17.86 -4.65
N LEU A 39 0.78 18.39 -3.51
CA LEU A 39 1.27 19.76 -3.41
C LEU A 39 2.50 20.00 -4.29
N LYS A 40 3.45 19.05 -4.33
CA LYS A 40 4.64 19.14 -5.19
C LYS A 40 4.31 19.20 -6.69
N ASN A 41 3.16 18.64 -7.10
CA ASN A 41 2.74 18.58 -8.50
C ASN A 41 1.63 19.60 -8.84
N ARG A 42 1.32 20.54 -7.95
CA ARG A 42 0.23 21.53 -8.13
C ARG A 42 0.41 22.39 -9.38
N ASP A 43 1.66 22.77 -9.68
CA ASP A 43 1.97 23.75 -10.71
C ASP A 43 2.17 23.10 -12.10
N VAL A 44 1.95 21.77 -12.22
CA VAL A 44 2.03 21.05 -13.49
C VAL A 44 0.78 21.33 -14.32
N THR A 45 0.95 22.04 -15.44
CA THR A 45 -0.16 22.43 -16.34
C THR A 45 -0.25 21.59 -17.62
N ASP A 46 0.83 20.88 -17.95
CA ASP A 46 0.97 20.08 -19.16
C ASP A 46 0.10 18.79 -19.10
N PRO A 47 -0.84 18.60 -20.04
CA PRO A 47 -1.81 17.50 -20.00
C PRO A 47 -1.17 16.12 -20.07
N GLU A 48 -0.08 15.93 -20.82
CA GLU A 48 0.59 14.64 -20.93
C GLU A 48 1.26 14.24 -19.61
N LYS A 49 1.89 15.22 -18.95
CA LYS A 49 2.48 15.01 -17.62
C LYS A 49 1.42 14.69 -16.58
N ILE A 50 0.26 15.34 -16.63
CA ILE A 50 -0.86 15.05 -15.72
C ILE A 50 -1.32 13.60 -15.90
N GLN A 51 -1.53 13.13 -17.14
CA GLN A 51 -1.91 11.74 -17.39
C GLN A 51 -0.87 10.74 -16.86
N LYS A 52 0.42 11.01 -17.09
CA LYS A 52 1.50 10.17 -16.55
C LYS A 52 1.50 10.11 -15.01
N LEU A 53 1.19 11.23 -14.35
CA LEU A 53 1.07 11.28 -12.89
C LEU A 53 -0.17 10.54 -12.39
N ILE A 54 -1.30 10.62 -13.10
CA ILE A 54 -2.50 9.85 -12.79
C ILE A 54 -2.20 8.35 -12.87
N HIS A 55 -1.56 7.91 -13.96
CA HIS A 55 -1.20 6.49 -14.13
C HIS A 55 -0.25 5.98 -13.04
N ARG A 56 0.70 6.81 -12.60
CA ARG A 56 1.54 6.50 -11.42
C ARG A 56 0.70 6.34 -10.15
N GLY A 57 -0.30 7.18 -9.94
CA GLY A 57 -1.21 7.06 -8.80
C GLY A 57 -2.05 5.79 -8.85
N GLU A 58 -2.51 5.37 -10.02
CA GLU A 58 -3.23 4.11 -10.22
C GLU A 58 -2.33 2.89 -9.92
N PHE A 59 -1.05 2.96 -10.27
CA PHE A 59 -0.09 1.93 -9.90
C PHE A 59 0.03 1.79 -8.37
N VAL A 60 0.13 2.91 -7.65
CA VAL A 60 0.18 2.93 -6.17
C VAL A 60 -1.09 2.33 -5.55
N ILE A 61 -2.26 2.55 -6.17
CA ILE A 61 -3.51 1.90 -5.72
C ILE A 61 -3.37 0.38 -5.76
N LYS A 62 -2.88 -0.18 -6.88
CA LYS A 62 -2.69 -1.63 -7.03
C LYS A 62 -1.69 -2.19 -6.02
N GLU A 63 -0.63 -1.45 -5.69
CA GLU A 63 0.32 -1.86 -4.64
C GLU A 63 -0.34 -1.91 -3.26
N LEU A 64 -1.18 -0.92 -2.92
CA LEU A 64 -1.91 -0.90 -1.65
C LEU A 64 -2.93 -2.04 -1.56
N GLU A 65 -3.63 -2.34 -2.65
CA GLU A 65 -4.55 -3.48 -2.73
C GLU A 65 -3.80 -4.81 -2.55
N ALA A 66 -2.66 -4.98 -3.23
CA ALA A 66 -1.80 -6.16 -3.08
C ALA A 66 -1.31 -6.32 -1.62
N LEU A 67 -0.89 -5.22 -0.99
CA LEU A 67 -0.49 -5.21 0.42
C LEU A 67 -1.64 -5.63 1.35
N TYR A 68 -2.84 -5.13 1.08
CA TYR A 68 -4.05 -5.50 1.81
C TYR A 68 -4.36 -6.99 1.70
N PHE A 69 -4.30 -7.55 0.48
CA PHE A 69 -4.49 -8.99 0.26
C PHE A 69 -3.43 -9.83 0.95
N LEU A 70 -2.15 -9.41 0.88
CA LEU A 70 -1.06 -10.11 1.55
C LEU A 70 -1.24 -10.15 3.06
N ARG A 71 -1.70 -9.03 3.66
CA ARG A 71 -1.97 -8.97 5.10
C ARG A 71 -3.10 -9.92 5.49
N LYS A 72 -4.19 -9.95 4.73
CA LYS A 72 -5.30 -10.90 4.94
C LYS A 72 -4.83 -12.35 4.80
N TYR A 73 -4.06 -12.65 3.76
CA TYR A 73 -3.52 -13.98 3.54
C TYR A 73 -2.62 -14.42 4.70
N ARG A 74 -1.71 -13.57 5.18
CA ARG A 74 -0.84 -13.86 6.34
C ARG A 74 -1.67 -14.15 7.60
N ALA A 75 -2.73 -13.37 7.85
CA ALA A 75 -3.62 -13.59 8.98
C ALA A 75 -4.39 -14.91 8.88
N MET A 76 -4.91 -15.24 7.69
CA MET A 76 -5.57 -16.54 7.45
C MET A 76 -4.59 -17.70 7.59
N LYS A 77 -3.41 -17.60 6.98
CA LYS A 77 -2.38 -18.64 7.03
C LYS A 77 -2.03 -18.98 8.48
N LYS A 78 -1.82 -17.97 9.32
CA LYS A 78 -1.52 -18.15 10.75
C LYS A 78 -2.63 -18.85 11.54
N ARG A 79 -3.90 -18.68 11.15
CA ARG A 79 -5.05 -19.24 11.88
C ARG A 79 -5.34 -20.70 11.51
N TYR A 80 -5.15 -21.07 10.24
CA TYR A 80 -5.59 -22.36 9.71
C TYR A 80 -4.44 -23.32 9.37
N TYR A 81 -3.24 -22.80 9.13
CA TYR A 81 -2.07 -23.62 8.84
C TYR A 81 -1.14 -23.52 10.05
N GLU A 82 -1.14 -24.57 10.89
CA GLU A 82 -0.08 -24.76 11.88
C GLU A 82 1.27 -24.79 11.15
N PRO A 83 2.33 -24.24 11.75
CA PRO A 83 3.67 -24.51 11.26
C PRO A 83 3.89 -26.02 11.39
N GLU A 84 4.03 -26.71 10.26
CA GLU A 84 4.27 -28.15 10.19
C GLU A 84 5.25 -28.56 11.29
N HIS A 85 4.75 -29.36 12.24
CA HIS A 85 5.42 -29.73 13.49
C HIS A 85 6.79 -30.41 13.29
N TRP A 86 7.15 -30.77 12.05
CA TRP A 86 8.36 -31.48 11.67
C TRP A 86 9.65 -30.65 11.68
N CYS A 87 9.57 -29.31 11.72
CA CYS A 87 10.77 -28.45 11.75
C CYS A 87 11.16 -27.99 13.17
N TYR A 88 10.27 -28.09 14.15
CA TYR A 88 10.57 -27.69 15.53
C TYR A 88 11.56 -28.61 16.23
N HIS A 89 11.61 -29.90 15.89
CA HIS A 89 12.63 -30.79 16.45
C HIS A 89 14.04 -30.40 16.02
N VAL A 90 14.23 -30.00 14.77
CA VAL A 90 15.57 -29.60 14.27
C VAL A 90 16.02 -28.30 14.93
N TYR A 91 15.14 -27.30 15.06
CA TYR A 91 15.50 -26.03 15.71
C TYR A 91 15.71 -26.16 17.23
N THR A 92 15.02 -27.09 17.90
CA THR A 92 15.22 -27.35 19.34
C THR A 92 16.52 -28.11 19.57
N ILE A 93 16.84 -29.10 18.74
CA ILE A 93 18.12 -29.82 18.79
C ILE A 93 19.31 -28.88 18.57
N VAL A 94 19.23 -27.99 17.57
CA VAL A 94 20.31 -27.03 17.28
C VAL A 94 20.46 -26.00 18.42
N LYS A 95 19.37 -25.57 19.06
CA LYS A 95 19.45 -24.68 20.23
C LYS A 95 20.01 -25.36 21.49
N CYS A 96 19.74 -26.65 21.70
CA CYS A 96 20.32 -27.41 22.81
C CYS A 96 21.82 -27.74 22.63
N TYR A 97 22.35 -27.72 21.40
CA TYR A 97 23.76 -28.03 21.12
C TYR A 97 24.71 -26.82 21.24
N ILE A 98 24.17 -25.61 21.48
CA ILE A 98 24.93 -24.35 21.61
C ILE A 98 24.81 -23.79 23.04
N GLN A 99 24.58 -24.67 24.03
CA GLN A 99 24.61 -24.35 25.46
C GLN A 99 25.44 -25.40 26.19
#